data_AF-A0A1Y1U6M5-F1
#
_entry.id   AF-A0A1Y1U6M5-F1
#
_cell.length_a   1.000
_cell.length_b   1.000
_cell.length_c   1.000
_cell.angle_alpha   90.00
_cell.angle_beta   90.00
_cell.angle_gamma   90.00
#
_symmetry.space_group_name_H-M   'P 1'
#
loop_
_entity.id
_entity.type
_entity.pdbx_description
1 polymer ?
#
loop_
_entity_poly.entity_id
_entity_poly.type
_entity_poly.pdbx_seq_one_letter_code
_entity_poly.pdbx_strand_id
1 'polypeptide(L)'
;MPRKRKLVPEAESQPRRSTRRAIAHVVESHPYCSEDCIRSLRNGALGPQGTHCPNERIHRASAAPRLEQWQEDLSRALAEGSTRTRICRSLGRSGVRGTMLKLVLESSGHCLIGKGFHTDDVYWFNREVEAYQRLESFQGDILPVCSGSLTLEEEIQIHAGDKAIKYLVFLSYGGTPILHLKRRDPDAFRLRYRRPILACLEQMHEHQVIHGDAEIRNVLWNENTDRVLFVDFERSRLYENRPACPPDEPCKKQYKDKKGRKQNCMYCRELWVANWTIDDENLDPDGSMERRNA
;
A
#
# COMPACT_ATOMS: atom_id res chain seq x y z
N MET A 1 16.00 27.71 -74.34
CA MET A 1 15.78 27.85 -72.89
C MET A 1 14.74 26.83 -72.41
N PRO A 2 15.13 25.66 -71.88
CA PRO A 2 14.24 24.78 -71.14
C PRO A 2 14.60 24.71 -69.65
N ARG A 3 13.56 24.61 -68.81
CA ARG A 3 13.58 24.65 -67.35
C ARG A 3 14.31 23.45 -66.73
N LYS A 4 15.18 23.71 -65.75
CA LYS A 4 15.84 22.71 -64.88
C LYS A 4 14.78 21.96 -64.05
N ARG A 5 14.68 20.63 -64.21
CA ARG A 5 14.05 19.73 -63.23
C ARG A 5 15.06 19.43 -62.13
N LYS A 6 14.73 19.78 -60.88
CA LYS A 6 15.49 19.42 -59.69
C LYS A 6 15.31 17.91 -59.42
N LEU A 7 16.40 17.16 -59.37
CA LEU A 7 16.48 15.84 -58.74
C LEU A 7 16.68 16.05 -57.24
N VAL A 8 15.84 15.41 -56.42
CA VAL A 8 15.95 15.35 -54.96
C VAL A 8 16.48 13.94 -54.62
N PRO A 9 17.64 13.78 -53.97
CA PRO A 9 18.08 12.47 -53.48
C PRO A 9 17.53 12.18 -52.08
N GLU A 10 16.94 10.98 -51.99
CA GLU A 10 16.79 10.05 -50.86
C GLU A 10 16.83 10.58 -49.43
N ALA A 11 15.68 10.52 -48.78
CA ALA A 11 15.54 10.59 -47.33
C ALA A 11 16.10 9.31 -46.70
N GLU A 12 17.11 9.46 -45.86
CA GLU A 12 17.57 8.44 -44.91
C GLU A 12 16.39 7.94 -44.07
N SER A 13 16.17 6.63 -44.10
CA SER A 13 15.10 5.95 -43.39
C SER A 13 15.33 6.02 -41.88
N GLN A 14 14.63 6.92 -41.21
CA GLN A 14 14.50 6.90 -39.75
C GLN A 14 13.88 5.58 -39.29
N PRO A 15 14.36 4.98 -38.19
CA PRO A 15 13.79 3.74 -37.67
C PRO A 15 12.34 3.98 -37.25
N ARG A 16 11.46 3.08 -37.73
CA ARG A 16 10.00 3.15 -37.58
C ARG A 16 9.61 3.30 -36.10
N ARG A 17 8.71 4.25 -35.85
CA ARG A 17 7.98 4.56 -34.60
C ARG A 17 7.35 3.35 -33.86
N SER A 18 7.38 2.14 -34.42
CA SER A 18 6.72 0.94 -33.91
C SER A 18 7.53 0.14 -32.89
N THR A 19 8.85 0.30 -32.81
CA THR A 19 9.69 -0.47 -31.86
C THR A 19 9.66 0.06 -30.43
N ARG A 20 9.27 1.34 -30.21
CA ARG A 20 9.12 1.90 -28.85
C ARG A 20 7.87 1.43 -28.11
N ARG A 21 6.92 0.79 -28.79
CA ARG A 21 5.63 0.36 -28.22
C ARG A 21 5.60 -1.11 -27.80
N ALA A 22 6.73 -1.82 -27.91
CA ALA A 22 6.83 -3.27 -27.72
C ALA A 22 7.78 -3.70 -26.58
N ILE A 23 8.14 -2.79 -25.68
CA ILE A 23 8.60 -3.17 -24.34
C ILE A 23 7.41 -2.95 -23.42
N ALA A 24 6.54 -3.95 -23.32
CA ALA A 24 5.60 -3.98 -22.20
C ALA A 24 6.46 -3.94 -20.93
N HIS A 25 6.28 -2.92 -20.09
CA HIS A 25 6.99 -2.84 -18.83
C HIS A 25 6.69 -4.11 -18.03
N VAL A 26 7.71 -4.90 -17.68
CA VAL A 26 7.56 -6.20 -16.99
C VAL A 26 6.70 -6.03 -15.73
N VAL A 27 6.90 -4.93 -15.00
CA VAL A 27 6.10 -4.54 -13.83
C VAL A 27 4.61 -4.37 -14.12
N GLU A 28 4.20 -3.97 -15.32
CA GLU A 28 2.79 -3.72 -15.63
C GLU A 28 2.00 -5.03 -15.71
N SER A 29 2.50 -6.02 -16.46
CA SER A 29 1.82 -7.29 -16.68
C SER A 29 2.07 -8.35 -15.61
N HIS A 30 3.09 -8.18 -14.75
CA HIS A 30 3.37 -9.15 -13.68
C HIS A 30 2.24 -9.20 -12.65
N PRO A 31 1.63 -10.36 -12.38
CA PRO A 31 0.61 -10.46 -11.34
C PRO A 31 1.24 -10.39 -9.94
N TYR A 32 0.52 -9.85 -8.96
CA TYR A 32 0.98 -9.84 -7.57
C TYR A 32 1.08 -11.26 -7.01
N CYS A 33 2.08 -11.51 -6.18
CA CYS A 33 2.20 -12.75 -5.43
C CYS A 33 1.10 -12.86 -4.36
N SER A 34 0.74 -14.10 -3.99
CA SER A 34 -0.19 -14.34 -2.89
C SER A 34 0.39 -13.92 -1.53
N GLU A 35 -0.48 -13.69 -0.55
CA GLU A 35 -0.08 -13.34 0.82
C GLU A 35 0.84 -14.40 1.45
N ASP A 36 0.56 -15.68 1.23
CA ASP A 36 1.39 -16.78 1.69
C ASP A 36 2.79 -16.77 1.07
N CYS A 37 2.91 -16.31 -0.18
CA CYS A 37 4.19 -16.17 -0.86
C CYS A 37 5.01 -15.05 -0.23
N ILE A 38 4.37 -13.92 0.06
CA ILE A 38 5.01 -12.79 0.76
C ILE A 38 5.40 -13.19 2.19
N ARG A 39 4.57 -13.97 2.87
CA ARG A 39 4.88 -14.53 4.20
C ARG A 39 6.06 -15.49 4.15
N SER A 40 6.17 -16.30 3.11
CA SER A 40 7.30 -17.23 2.95
C SER A 40 8.61 -16.50 2.66
N LEU A 41 8.56 -15.42 1.87
CA LEU A 41 9.70 -14.52 1.65
C LEU A 41 10.21 -13.94 2.98
N ARG A 42 9.29 -13.47 3.85
CA ARG A 42 9.63 -12.99 5.20
C ARG A 42 10.37 -14.03 6.03
N ASN A 43 9.93 -15.28 5.96
CA ASN A 43 10.44 -16.38 6.78
C ASN A 43 11.67 -17.08 6.16
N GLY A 44 12.11 -16.67 4.97
CA GLY A 44 13.17 -17.35 4.22
C GLY A 44 12.82 -18.82 3.89
N ALA A 45 11.54 -19.15 3.79
CA ALA A 45 11.07 -20.50 3.50
C ALA A 45 11.11 -20.79 2.00
N LEU A 46 11.31 -22.06 1.61
CA LEU A 46 11.03 -22.52 0.25
C LEU A 46 9.58 -22.13 -0.06
N GLY A 47 9.39 -21.37 -1.15
CA GLY A 47 8.12 -20.73 -1.50
C GLY A 47 6.91 -21.63 -1.23
N PRO A 48 5.79 -21.05 -0.82
CA PRO A 48 4.76 -21.79 -0.09
C PRO A 48 4.21 -22.95 -0.92
N GLN A 49 4.48 -24.16 -0.44
CA GLN A 49 4.06 -25.39 -1.09
C GLN A 49 2.52 -25.44 -1.08
N GLY A 50 1.90 -25.49 -2.27
CA GLY A 50 0.45 -25.60 -2.41
C GLY A 50 -0.32 -24.27 -2.48
N THR A 51 0.36 -23.13 -2.69
CA THR A 51 -0.34 -21.87 -2.89
C THR A 51 -0.68 -21.62 -4.35
N HIS A 52 -1.85 -21.02 -4.58
CA HIS A 52 -2.26 -20.49 -5.88
C HIS A 52 -1.55 -19.16 -6.21
N CYS A 53 -0.23 -19.09 -5.99
CA CYS A 53 0.55 -17.92 -6.41
C CYS A 53 0.70 -17.93 -7.93
N PRO A 54 0.34 -16.84 -8.64
CA PRO A 54 0.43 -16.80 -10.09
C PRO A 54 1.89 -16.83 -10.60
N ASN A 55 2.87 -16.57 -9.73
CA ASN A 55 4.29 -16.55 -10.04
C ASN A 55 5.03 -17.83 -9.60
N GLU A 56 4.31 -18.87 -9.16
CA GLU A 56 4.89 -20.10 -8.61
C GLU A 56 5.96 -20.74 -9.52
N ARG A 57 5.72 -20.75 -10.83
CA ARG A 57 6.68 -21.31 -11.81
C ARG A 57 8.05 -20.64 -11.74
N ILE A 58 8.08 -19.32 -11.51
CA ILE A 58 9.33 -18.56 -11.39
C ILE A 58 9.97 -18.85 -10.04
N HIS A 59 9.18 -18.86 -8.96
CA HIS A 59 9.67 -19.20 -7.62
C HIS A 59 10.31 -20.59 -7.55
N ARG A 60 9.77 -21.59 -8.27
CA ARG A 60 10.32 -22.95 -8.34
C ARG A 60 11.60 -23.05 -9.16
N ALA A 61 11.78 -22.17 -10.15
CA ALA A 61 12.97 -22.13 -10.99
C ALA A 61 14.13 -21.37 -10.32
N SER A 62 13.83 -20.50 -9.36
CA SER A 62 14.80 -19.74 -8.58
C SER A 62 15.07 -20.41 -7.24
N ALA A 63 16.26 -20.19 -6.67
CA ALA A 63 16.48 -20.49 -5.26
C ALA A 63 15.62 -19.55 -4.41
N ALA A 64 14.96 -20.05 -3.37
CA ALA A 64 14.22 -19.21 -2.43
C ALA A 64 15.19 -18.22 -1.76
N PRO A 65 15.08 -16.90 -2.02
CA PRO A 65 16.03 -15.96 -1.46
C PRO A 65 15.73 -15.78 0.02
N ARG A 66 16.79 -15.53 0.81
CA ARG A 66 16.61 -14.92 2.12
C ARG A 66 16.10 -13.49 1.94
N LEU A 67 15.36 -12.97 2.91
CA LEU A 67 14.80 -11.64 2.85
C LEU A 67 15.90 -10.58 2.64
N GLU A 68 17.02 -10.69 3.35
CA GLU A 68 18.12 -9.74 3.27
C GLU A 68 18.72 -9.71 1.86
N GLN A 69 18.97 -10.89 1.27
CA GLN A 69 19.47 -11.00 -0.10
C GLN A 69 18.48 -10.40 -1.10
N TRP A 70 17.18 -10.68 -0.91
CA TRP A 70 16.13 -10.11 -1.76
C TRP A 70 16.10 -8.58 -1.69
N GLN A 71 16.28 -8.02 -0.50
CA GLN A 71 16.33 -6.58 -0.26
C GLN A 71 17.57 -5.93 -0.89
N GLU A 72 18.74 -6.56 -0.78
CA GLU A 72 19.98 -6.09 -1.42
C GLU A 72 19.85 -6.07 -2.94
N ASP A 73 19.32 -7.15 -3.53
CA ASP A 73 19.11 -7.26 -4.98
C ASP A 73 18.10 -6.24 -5.48
N LEU A 74 17.03 -6.01 -4.71
CA LEU A 74 16.06 -4.96 -5.01
C LEU A 74 16.69 -3.56 -4.92
N SER A 75 17.47 -3.27 -3.87
CA SER A 75 18.14 -1.98 -3.68
C SER A 75 19.03 -1.65 -4.87
N ARG A 76 19.88 -2.61 -5.28
CA ARG A 76 20.76 -2.50 -6.45
C ARG A 76 19.98 -2.26 -7.74
N ALA A 77 18.91 -3.02 -7.96
CA ALA A 77 18.07 -2.89 -9.15
C ALA A 77 17.30 -1.56 -9.21
N LEU A 78 16.97 -0.97 -8.06
CA LEU A 78 16.31 0.34 -7.97
C LEU A 78 17.28 1.51 -8.18
N ALA A 79 18.56 1.36 -7.81
CA ALA A 79 19.59 2.39 -8.05
C ALA A 79 19.82 2.60 -9.55
N GLU A 80 19.82 1.52 -10.34
CA GLU A 80 19.99 1.57 -11.79
C GLU A 80 18.74 2.07 -12.53
N GLY A 81 18.79 3.27 -13.12
CA GLY A 81 17.60 3.91 -13.73
C GLY A 81 16.90 3.09 -14.82
N SER A 82 17.64 2.41 -15.71
CA SER A 82 17.07 1.55 -16.75
C SER A 82 16.34 0.34 -16.15
N THR A 83 16.96 -0.31 -15.17
CA THR A 83 16.39 -1.44 -14.43
C THR A 83 15.17 -1.01 -13.62
N ARG A 84 15.27 0.10 -12.87
CA ARG A 84 14.18 0.68 -12.06
C ARG A 84 12.89 0.83 -12.86
N THR A 85 12.95 1.38 -14.08
CA THR A 85 11.74 1.55 -14.92
C THR A 85 11.08 0.24 -15.35
N ARG A 86 11.80 -0.89 -15.36
CA ARG A 86 11.24 -2.21 -15.67
C ARG A 86 10.59 -2.87 -14.48
N ILE A 87 11.15 -2.65 -13.29
CA ILE A 87 10.81 -3.38 -12.06
C ILE A 87 9.92 -2.61 -11.08
N CYS A 88 9.85 -1.29 -11.22
CA CYS A 88 9.16 -0.41 -10.29
C CYS A 88 8.21 0.52 -11.05
N ARG A 89 7.00 0.66 -10.53
CA ARG A 89 5.99 1.57 -11.07
C ARG A 89 5.20 2.23 -9.95
N SER A 90 5.01 3.54 -10.04
CA SER A 90 4.05 4.26 -9.20
C SER A 90 2.61 3.82 -9.50
N LEU A 91 1.84 3.57 -8.45
CA LEU A 91 0.42 3.22 -8.53
C LEU A 91 -0.48 4.47 -8.52
N GLY A 92 0.09 5.67 -8.51
CA GLY A 92 -0.67 6.94 -8.50
C GLY A 92 -1.50 7.16 -7.23
N ARG A 93 -1.33 6.29 -6.22
CA ARG A 93 -1.90 6.44 -4.88
C ARG A 93 -0.82 7.01 -3.99
N SER A 94 -0.46 8.26 -4.25
CA SER A 94 0.48 8.99 -3.41
C SER A 94 -0.33 9.76 -2.38
N GLY A 95 -0.21 9.35 -1.11
CA GLY A 95 -0.66 10.19 -0.01
C GLY A 95 0.28 11.37 0.19
N VAL A 96 0.05 12.17 1.24
CA VAL A 96 0.95 13.30 1.58
C VAL A 96 2.38 12.83 1.90
N ARG A 97 2.55 11.59 2.36
CA ARG A 97 3.80 11.08 2.95
C ARG A 97 4.35 9.80 2.35
N GLY A 98 3.59 9.15 1.47
CA GLY A 98 3.95 7.86 0.95
C GLY A 98 3.58 7.66 -0.52
N THR A 99 4.49 7.08 -1.28
CA THR A 99 4.26 6.68 -2.67
C THR A 99 4.02 5.17 -2.71
N MET A 100 2.86 4.76 -3.21
CA MET A 100 2.57 3.34 -3.43
C MET A 100 3.18 2.87 -4.74
N LEU A 101 4.01 1.83 -4.64
CA LEU A 101 4.76 1.25 -5.75
C LEU A 101 4.33 -0.19 -5.97
N LYS A 102 4.30 -0.60 -7.23
CA LYS A 102 4.39 -2.00 -7.61
C LYS A 102 5.86 -2.34 -7.84
N LEU A 103 6.34 -3.37 -7.15
CA LEU A 103 7.72 -3.84 -7.23
C LEU A 103 7.75 -5.27 -7.77
N VAL A 104 8.65 -5.54 -8.70
CA VAL A 104 8.89 -6.87 -9.27
C VAL A 104 10.38 -7.17 -9.23
N LEU A 105 10.80 -8.21 -8.51
CA LEU A 105 12.19 -8.67 -8.60
C LEU A 105 12.27 -9.89 -9.53
N GLU A 106 12.64 -9.65 -10.78
CA GLU A 106 12.64 -10.66 -11.86
C GLU A 106 13.45 -11.92 -11.51
N SER A 107 14.57 -11.78 -10.77
CA SER A 107 15.44 -12.90 -10.37
C SER A 107 14.75 -13.93 -9.48
N SER A 108 13.74 -13.51 -8.72
CA SER A 108 13.00 -14.38 -7.79
C SER A 108 11.51 -14.51 -8.14
N GLY A 109 11.03 -13.73 -9.11
CA GLY A 109 9.62 -13.69 -9.52
C GLY A 109 8.67 -13.03 -8.53
N HIS A 110 9.18 -12.46 -7.43
CA HIS A 110 8.33 -11.80 -6.43
C HIS A 110 7.76 -10.50 -7.00
N CYS A 111 6.44 -10.36 -6.92
CA CYS A 111 5.74 -9.13 -7.22
C CYS A 111 4.89 -8.72 -6.01
N LEU A 112 5.15 -7.53 -5.47
CA LEU A 112 4.53 -7.04 -4.24
C LEU A 112 4.33 -5.52 -4.26
N ILE A 113 3.74 -4.99 -3.20
CA ILE A 113 3.54 -3.57 -2.99
C ILE A 113 4.70 -2.99 -2.17
N GLY A 114 5.32 -1.93 -2.66
CA GLY A 114 6.25 -1.12 -1.87
C GLY A 114 5.57 0.18 -1.45
N LYS A 115 5.46 0.45 -0.15
CA LYS A 115 5.11 1.79 0.35
C LYS A 115 6.41 2.55 0.58
N GLY A 116 6.69 3.54 -0.26
CA GLY A 116 7.89 4.37 -0.18
C GLY A 116 7.69 5.63 0.65
N PHE A 117 8.65 5.97 1.49
CA PHE A 117 8.69 7.17 2.32
C PHE A 117 9.91 8.03 1.98
N HIS A 118 9.77 9.35 2.15
CA HIS A 118 10.85 10.30 1.92
C HIS A 118 11.80 10.39 3.12
N THR A 119 12.97 10.99 2.91
CA THR A 119 14.03 11.13 3.93
C THR A 119 13.53 11.82 5.21
N ASP A 120 12.71 12.85 5.06
CA ASP A 120 12.12 13.61 6.17
C ASP A 120 10.99 12.86 6.89
N ASP A 121 10.52 11.73 6.36
CA ASP A 121 9.37 10.98 6.86
C ASP A 121 9.76 9.76 7.71
N VAL A 122 11.01 9.67 8.18
CA VAL A 122 11.51 8.53 8.99
C VAL A 122 10.65 8.23 10.22
N TYR A 123 10.08 9.26 10.86
CA TYR A 123 9.16 9.09 11.99
C TYR A 123 7.90 8.31 11.58
N TRP A 124 7.29 8.67 10.45
CA TRP A 124 6.08 8.06 9.91
C TRP A 124 6.34 6.66 9.37
N PHE A 125 7.49 6.46 8.72
CA PHE A 125 7.99 5.15 8.32
C PHE A 125 8.11 4.20 9.52
N ASN A 126 8.74 4.63 10.62
CA ASN A 126 8.88 3.82 11.83
C ASN A 126 7.52 3.48 12.46
N ARG A 127 6.56 4.43 12.45
CA ARG A 127 5.19 4.16 12.93
C ARG A 127 4.50 3.06 12.11
N GLU A 128 4.63 3.08 10.79
CA GLU A 128 4.09 2.03 9.92
C GLU A 128 4.69 0.67 10.29
N VAL A 129 6.02 0.57 10.34
CA VAL A 129 6.73 -0.68 10.65
C VAL A 129 6.35 -1.22 12.03
N GLU A 130 6.33 -0.37 13.06
CA GLU A 130 5.98 -0.77 14.42
C GLU A 130 4.53 -1.30 14.52
N ALA A 131 3.59 -0.72 13.77
CA ALA A 131 2.22 -1.22 13.74
C ALA A 131 2.13 -2.64 13.16
N TYR A 132 2.82 -2.91 12.03
CA TYR A 132 2.87 -4.25 11.45
C TYR A 132 3.56 -5.26 12.39
N GLN A 133 4.57 -4.83 13.14
CA GLN A 133 5.22 -5.68 14.15
C GLN A 133 4.28 -5.96 15.33
N ARG A 134 3.57 -4.95 15.84
CA ARG A 134 2.62 -5.13 16.95
C ARG A 134 1.42 -6.01 16.58
N LEU A 135 0.99 -5.96 15.33
CA LEU A 135 -0.13 -6.73 14.78
C LEU A 135 0.34 -7.93 13.95
N GLU A 136 1.52 -8.48 14.24
CA GLU A 136 2.12 -9.57 13.47
C GLU A 136 1.17 -10.76 13.27
N SER A 137 0.46 -11.16 14.32
CA SER A 137 -0.47 -12.29 14.30
C SER A 137 -1.72 -12.06 13.45
N PHE A 138 -2.00 -10.81 13.05
CA PHE A 138 -3.19 -10.45 12.26
C PHE A 138 -2.86 -10.16 10.79
N GLN A 139 -1.61 -10.34 10.37
CA GLN A 139 -1.20 -10.11 8.99
C GLN A 139 -1.75 -11.16 8.02
N GLY A 140 -2.56 -10.71 7.06
CA GLY A 140 -3.43 -11.53 6.19
C GLY A 140 -4.88 -11.64 6.70
N ASP A 141 -5.17 -11.09 7.88
CA ASP A 141 -6.48 -11.15 8.52
C ASP A 141 -7.14 -9.78 8.55
N ILE A 142 -6.48 -8.79 9.15
CA ILE A 142 -7.01 -7.41 9.27
C ILE A 142 -6.07 -6.34 8.66
N LEU A 143 -4.87 -6.73 8.25
CA LEU A 143 -3.87 -5.90 7.58
C LEU A 143 -3.09 -6.76 6.57
N PRO A 144 -2.48 -6.18 5.52
CA PRO A 144 -1.64 -6.93 4.58
C PRO A 144 -0.48 -7.66 5.25
N VAL A 145 0.11 -8.63 4.56
CA VAL A 145 1.36 -9.24 5.00
C VAL A 145 2.51 -8.31 4.69
N CYS A 146 3.21 -7.86 5.72
CA CYS A 146 4.46 -7.12 5.65
C CYS A 146 5.65 -8.10 5.69
N SER A 147 6.40 -8.19 4.59
CA SER A 147 7.60 -9.03 4.54
C SER A 147 8.84 -8.35 5.10
N GLY A 148 8.79 -7.05 5.37
CA GLY A 148 9.89 -6.30 5.96
C GLY A 148 9.96 -4.86 5.46
N SER A 149 11.07 -4.20 5.79
CA SER A 149 11.36 -2.83 5.37
C SER A 149 12.80 -2.67 4.93
N LEU A 150 13.08 -1.66 4.10
CA LEU A 150 14.41 -1.37 3.56
C LEU A 150 14.69 0.12 3.62
N THR A 151 15.89 0.48 4.08
CA THR A 151 16.48 1.81 3.85
C THR A 151 17.36 1.72 2.62
N LEU A 152 17.04 2.47 1.58
CA LEU A 152 17.81 2.51 0.35
C LEU A 152 19.17 3.19 0.60
N GLU A 153 20.23 2.67 0.01
CA GLU A 153 21.55 3.32 0.05
C GLU A 153 21.49 4.68 -0.67
N GLU A 154 20.97 4.66 -1.91
CA GLU A 154 20.71 5.84 -2.73
C GLU A 154 19.21 6.17 -2.76
N GLU A 155 18.87 7.45 -2.62
CA GLU A 155 17.49 7.89 -2.77
C GLU A 155 17.03 7.77 -4.23
N ILE A 156 15.80 7.31 -4.44
CA ILE A 156 15.27 7.10 -5.79
C ILE A 156 14.09 8.01 -6.07
N GLN A 157 14.04 8.55 -7.28
CA GLN A 157 12.86 9.22 -7.84
C GLN A 157 12.23 8.30 -8.89
N ILE A 158 10.91 8.13 -8.80
CA ILE A 158 10.16 7.31 -9.76
C ILE A 158 9.97 8.09 -11.06
N HIS A 159 9.51 9.32 -10.97
CA HIS A 159 9.45 10.26 -12.07
C HIS A 159 10.26 11.52 -11.76
N ALA A 160 10.72 12.20 -12.82
CA ALA A 160 11.44 13.46 -12.68
C ALA A 160 10.55 14.49 -11.97
N GLY A 161 11.05 15.07 -10.89
CA GLY A 161 10.32 16.05 -10.07
C GLY A 161 9.58 15.46 -8.86
N ASP A 162 9.49 14.14 -8.73
CA ASP A 162 8.95 13.50 -7.52
C ASP A 162 9.89 13.74 -6.34
N LYS A 163 9.34 13.77 -5.12
CA LYS A 163 10.16 13.70 -3.91
C LYS A 163 10.87 12.34 -3.87
N ALA A 164 12.16 12.37 -3.53
CA ALA A 164 12.98 11.16 -3.51
C ALA A 164 12.57 10.22 -2.36
N ILE A 165 12.57 8.92 -2.62
CA ILE A 165 12.20 7.86 -1.68
C ILE A 165 13.49 7.32 -1.06
N LYS A 166 13.50 7.22 0.27
CA LYS A 166 14.62 6.68 1.07
C LYS A 166 14.27 5.39 1.77
N TYR A 167 13.03 5.24 2.23
CA TYR A 167 12.59 4.07 3.00
C TYR A 167 11.46 3.35 2.27
N LEU A 168 11.42 2.03 2.36
CA LEU A 168 10.40 1.17 1.77
C LEU A 168 9.86 0.21 2.83
N VAL A 169 8.54 0.02 2.83
CA VAL A 169 7.86 -1.09 3.51
C VAL A 169 7.28 -2.02 2.45
N PHE A 170 7.52 -3.32 2.57
CA PHE A 170 7.08 -4.32 1.59
C PHE A 170 5.83 -5.03 2.06
N LEU A 171 4.75 -4.92 1.29
CA LEU A 171 3.42 -5.38 1.63
C LEU A 171 2.87 -6.33 0.56
N SER A 172 2.05 -7.30 0.95
CA SER A 172 1.21 -8.04 0.04
C SER A 172 0.18 -7.13 -0.63
N TYR A 173 -0.33 -7.55 -1.78
CA TYR A 173 -1.45 -6.86 -2.40
C TYR A 173 -2.74 -7.13 -1.60
N GLY A 174 -3.31 -6.07 -1.03
CA GLY A 174 -4.48 -6.16 -0.14
C GLY A 174 -5.85 -6.09 -0.84
N GLY A 175 -5.90 -6.09 -2.17
CA GLY A 175 -7.15 -6.08 -2.94
C GLY A 175 -7.69 -4.69 -3.33
N THR A 176 -9.01 -4.60 -3.46
CA THR A 176 -9.71 -3.41 -3.97
C THR A 176 -10.10 -2.45 -2.85
N PRO A 177 -9.91 -1.12 -2.99
CA PRO A 177 -10.45 -0.15 -2.05
C PRO A 177 -11.96 -0.28 -1.88
N ILE A 178 -12.37 -0.46 -0.63
CA ILE A 178 -13.77 -0.62 -0.23
C ILE A 178 -14.58 0.65 -0.56
N LEU A 179 -13.94 1.83 -0.59
CA LEU A 179 -14.56 3.07 -1.07
C LEU A 179 -15.14 2.95 -2.49
N HIS A 180 -14.51 2.21 -3.40
CA HIS A 180 -15.06 2.00 -4.75
C HIS A 180 -16.33 1.15 -4.72
N LEU A 181 -16.40 0.17 -3.82
CA LEU A 181 -17.58 -0.68 -3.64
C LEU A 181 -18.73 0.13 -3.05
N LYS A 182 -18.44 0.99 -2.06
CA LYS A 182 -19.42 1.92 -1.47
C LYS A 182 -20.05 2.82 -2.53
N ARG A 183 -19.23 3.42 -3.40
CA ARG A 183 -19.70 4.31 -4.46
C ARG A 183 -20.62 3.62 -5.47
N ARG A 184 -20.51 2.30 -5.63
CA ARG A 184 -21.32 1.52 -6.56
C ARG A 184 -22.68 1.13 -5.99
N ASP A 185 -22.73 0.74 -4.72
CA ASP A 185 -23.96 0.31 -4.03
C ASP A 185 -23.85 0.57 -2.51
N PRO A 186 -24.25 1.77 -2.03
CA PRO A 186 -24.10 2.16 -0.63
C PRO A 186 -24.88 1.28 0.37
N ASP A 187 -26.05 0.77 -0.02
CA ASP A 187 -26.90 -0.03 0.87
C ASP A 187 -26.37 -1.45 1.05
N ALA A 188 -26.05 -2.13 -0.06
CA ALA A 188 -25.42 -3.45 0.01
C ALA A 188 -24.05 -3.39 0.70
N PHE A 189 -23.34 -2.29 0.48
CA PHE A 189 -22.06 -2.01 1.14
C PHE A 189 -22.20 -1.99 2.66
N ARG A 190 -23.12 -1.18 3.20
CA ARG A 190 -23.32 -1.04 4.65
C ARG A 190 -23.72 -2.37 5.27
N LEU A 191 -24.60 -3.13 4.62
CA LEU A 191 -25.02 -4.45 5.10
C LEU A 191 -23.86 -5.45 5.15
N ARG A 192 -22.98 -5.44 4.14
CA ARG A 192 -21.89 -6.42 4.01
C ARG A 192 -20.64 -6.07 4.82
N TYR A 193 -20.20 -4.81 4.80
CA TYR A 193 -18.86 -4.44 5.27
C TYR A 193 -18.84 -3.73 6.63
N ARG A 194 -19.96 -3.18 7.12
CA ARG A 194 -19.97 -2.41 8.37
C ARG A 194 -19.45 -3.22 9.56
N ARG A 195 -20.00 -4.42 9.79
CA ARG A 195 -19.60 -5.27 10.90
C ARG A 195 -18.14 -5.71 10.80
N PRO A 196 -17.64 -6.26 9.66
CA PRO A 196 -16.24 -6.60 9.49
C PRO A 196 -15.27 -5.44 9.76
N ILE A 197 -15.57 -4.23 9.27
CA ILE A 197 -14.71 -3.05 9.47
C ILE A 197 -14.59 -2.71 10.96
N LEU A 198 -15.73 -2.64 11.67
CA LEU A 198 -15.72 -2.31 13.10
C LEU A 198 -15.02 -3.39 13.92
N ALA A 199 -15.24 -4.67 13.61
CA ALA A 199 -14.57 -5.77 14.28
C ALA A 199 -13.04 -5.76 14.10
N CYS A 200 -12.54 -5.33 12.93
CA CYS A 200 -11.10 -5.15 12.73
C CYS A 200 -10.54 -4.03 13.61
N LEU A 201 -11.27 -2.91 13.75
CA LEU A 201 -10.85 -1.81 14.62
C LEU A 201 -10.83 -2.21 16.09
N GLU A 202 -11.84 -2.94 16.54
CA GLU A 202 -11.90 -3.48 17.90
C GLU A 202 -10.71 -4.40 18.17
N GLN A 203 -10.39 -5.33 17.27
CA GLN A 203 -9.20 -6.19 17.38
C GLN A 203 -7.89 -5.38 17.45
N MET A 204 -7.74 -4.33 16.63
CA MET A 204 -6.56 -3.45 16.73
C MET A 204 -6.50 -2.74 18.09
N HIS A 205 -7.63 -2.26 18.60
CA HIS A 205 -7.70 -1.56 19.88
C HIS A 205 -7.38 -2.47 21.06
N GLU A 206 -7.86 -3.71 21.04
CA GLU A 206 -7.52 -4.75 22.01
C GLU A 206 -6.00 -4.99 22.08
N HIS A 207 -5.33 -4.94 20.92
CA HIS A 207 -3.88 -5.05 20.79
C HIS A 207 -3.14 -3.72 20.98
N GLN A 208 -3.83 -2.74 21.57
CA GLN A 208 -3.26 -1.44 21.94
C GLN A 208 -2.80 -0.60 20.74
N VAL A 209 -3.33 -0.88 19.55
CA VAL A 209 -3.04 -0.14 18.33
C VAL A 209 -4.25 0.71 17.94
N ILE A 210 -4.03 2.01 17.78
CA ILE A 210 -4.96 2.92 17.12
C ILE A 210 -4.40 3.19 15.74
N HIS A 211 -5.20 3.05 14.69
CA HIS A 211 -4.73 3.29 13.33
C HIS A 211 -4.44 4.78 13.09
N GLY A 212 -5.25 5.67 13.68
CA GLY A 212 -5.07 7.12 13.62
C GLY A 212 -5.59 7.79 12.35
N ASP A 213 -6.01 7.00 11.37
CA ASP A 213 -6.59 7.42 10.09
C ASP A 213 -7.53 6.35 9.52
N ALA A 214 -8.37 5.73 10.37
CA ALA A 214 -9.28 4.63 10.00
C ALA A 214 -10.50 5.08 9.18
N GLU A 215 -10.28 5.93 8.18
CA GLU A 215 -11.30 6.31 7.22
C GLU A 215 -11.43 5.23 6.13
N ILE A 216 -12.62 5.12 5.53
CA ILE A 216 -12.93 4.09 4.54
C ILE A 216 -11.97 4.07 3.32
N ARG A 217 -11.27 5.18 3.05
CA ARG A 217 -10.23 5.25 1.99
C ARG A 217 -9.03 4.33 2.26
N ASN A 218 -8.76 4.04 3.53
CA ASN A 218 -7.65 3.22 4.00
C ASN A 218 -8.09 1.78 4.30
N VAL A 219 -9.25 1.39 3.78
CA VAL A 219 -9.80 0.05 3.92
C VAL A 219 -9.86 -0.63 2.56
N LEU A 220 -9.30 -1.82 2.48
CA LEU A 220 -9.29 -2.68 1.31
C LEU A 220 -10.16 -3.91 1.55
N TRP A 221 -10.63 -4.47 0.45
CA TRP A 221 -11.31 -5.75 0.38
C TRP A 221 -10.44 -6.72 -0.39
N ASN A 222 -9.99 -7.77 0.27
CA ASN A 222 -9.25 -8.85 -0.37
C ASN A 222 -10.25 -9.89 -0.88
N GLU A 223 -10.46 -9.91 -2.20
CA GLU A 223 -11.40 -10.81 -2.86
C GLU A 223 -11.00 -12.28 -2.75
N ASN A 224 -9.70 -12.56 -2.57
CA ASN A 224 -9.20 -13.93 -2.51
C ASN A 224 -9.45 -14.56 -1.13
N THR A 225 -9.48 -13.76 -0.07
CA THR A 225 -9.65 -14.23 1.31
C THR A 225 -11.01 -13.87 1.92
N ASP A 226 -11.82 -13.04 1.24
CA ASP A 226 -13.10 -12.50 1.72
C ASP A 226 -12.92 -11.69 3.02
N ARG A 227 -11.84 -10.89 3.07
CA ARG A 227 -11.44 -10.14 4.28
C ARG A 227 -11.30 -8.65 4.05
N VAL A 228 -11.57 -7.91 5.13
CA VAL A 228 -11.32 -6.47 5.22
C VAL A 228 -9.90 -6.26 5.74
N LEU A 229 -9.12 -5.46 5.02
CA LEU A 229 -7.75 -5.12 5.42
C LEU A 229 -7.61 -3.61 5.60
N PHE A 230 -7.03 -3.18 6.71
CA PHE A 230 -6.59 -1.81 6.93
C PHE A 230 -5.18 -1.60 6.38
N VAL A 231 -4.93 -0.42 5.82
CA VAL A 231 -3.62 0.01 5.29
C VAL A 231 -3.31 1.44 5.71
N ASP A 232 -2.07 1.88 5.54
CA ASP A 232 -1.64 3.25 5.87
C ASP A 232 -1.56 3.52 7.40
N PHE A 233 -0.75 2.72 8.08
CA PHE A 233 -0.53 2.76 9.53
C PHE A 233 0.47 3.83 9.99
N GLU A 234 0.92 4.71 9.11
CA GLU A 234 1.91 5.73 9.42
C GLU A 234 1.44 6.66 10.55
N ARG A 235 0.12 6.86 10.70
CA ARG A 235 -0.50 7.68 11.76
C ARG A 235 -0.82 6.91 13.03
N SER A 236 -0.42 5.64 13.09
CA SER A 236 -0.76 4.76 14.19
C SER A 236 -0.19 5.24 15.52
N ARG A 237 -0.90 4.88 16.59
CA ARG A 237 -0.48 5.11 17.98
C ARG A 237 -0.53 3.79 18.70
N LEU A 238 0.63 3.36 19.18
CA LEU A 238 0.80 2.17 19.97
C LEU A 238 0.78 2.56 21.45
N TYR A 239 0.01 1.82 22.23
CA TYR A 239 -0.03 1.92 23.68
C TYR A 239 0.53 0.64 24.29
N GLU A 240 0.94 0.72 25.56
CA GLU A 240 1.35 -0.46 26.32
C GLU A 240 0.20 -1.01 27.16
N ASN A 241 -0.44 -0.15 27.95
CA ASN A 241 -1.52 -0.54 28.87
C ASN A 241 -2.61 0.53 28.91
N ARG A 242 -3.14 0.91 27.75
CA ARG A 242 -4.29 1.82 27.69
C ARG A 242 -5.56 1.02 28.01
N PRO A 243 -6.33 1.41 29.04
CA PRO A 243 -7.50 0.65 29.41
C PRO A 243 -8.57 0.76 28.32
N ALA A 244 -9.25 -0.35 28.03
CA ALA A 244 -10.35 -0.42 27.08
C ALA A 244 -11.47 0.58 27.41
N CYS A 245 -12.32 0.88 26.42
CA CYS A 245 -13.55 1.63 26.68
C CYS A 245 -14.61 0.68 27.21
N PRO A 246 -15.44 1.09 28.18
CA PRO A 246 -16.57 0.28 28.61
C PRO A 246 -17.50 0.05 27.40
N PRO A 247 -17.95 -1.20 27.15
CA PRO A 247 -18.82 -1.51 26.02
C PRO A 247 -20.25 -1.01 26.25
N ASP A 248 -20.73 -1.05 27.49
CA ASP A 248 -22.15 -0.82 27.84
C ASP A 248 -22.44 0.59 28.39
N GLU A 249 -21.40 1.42 28.55
CA GLU A 249 -21.54 2.79 29.03
C GLU A 249 -20.86 3.79 28.10
N PRO A 250 -21.38 5.03 27.99
CA PRO A 250 -20.68 6.10 27.29
C PRO A 250 -19.28 6.28 27.85
N CYS A 251 -18.27 6.17 26.99
CA CYS A 251 -16.89 6.33 27.43
C CYS A 251 -16.66 7.72 28.01
N LYS A 252 -16.41 7.77 29.32
CA LYS A 252 -16.15 9.02 30.07
C LYS A 252 -14.74 9.58 29.82
N LYS A 253 -13.87 8.84 29.12
CA LYS A 253 -12.51 9.27 28.80
C LYS A 253 -12.57 10.34 27.70
N GLN A 254 -12.13 11.55 28.02
CA GLN A 254 -12.05 12.67 27.07
C GLN A 254 -10.61 13.17 26.99
N TYR A 255 -10.24 13.74 25.85
CA TYR A 255 -9.01 14.54 25.73
C TYR A 255 -9.34 15.94 25.21
N LYS A 256 -8.46 16.90 25.49
CA LYS A 256 -8.54 18.25 24.91
C LYS A 256 -7.65 18.33 23.69
N ASP A 257 -8.17 18.82 22.57
CA ASP A 257 -7.34 19.09 21.41
C ASP A 257 -6.45 20.33 21.61
N LYS A 258 -5.59 20.65 20.64
CA LYS A 258 -4.72 21.84 20.69
C LYS A 258 -5.49 23.17 20.80
N LYS A 259 -6.80 23.15 20.54
CA LYS A 259 -7.71 24.31 20.65
C LYS A 259 -8.54 24.26 21.94
N GLY A 260 -8.23 23.35 22.87
CA GLY A 260 -8.92 23.19 24.15
C GLY A 260 -10.29 22.52 24.08
N ARG A 261 -10.73 22.06 22.90
CA ARG A 261 -12.06 21.46 22.71
C ARG A 261 -12.06 20.04 23.27
N LYS A 262 -13.12 19.68 23.98
CA LYS A 262 -13.33 18.31 24.48
C LYS A 262 -13.59 17.38 23.30
N GLN A 263 -12.90 16.25 23.26
CA GLN A 263 -13.02 15.23 22.23
C GLN A 263 -13.20 13.85 22.88
N ASN A 264 -13.91 12.97 22.16
CA ASN A 264 -14.02 11.56 22.53
C ASN A 264 -12.63 10.94 22.67
N CYS A 265 -12.49 9.94 23.54
CA CYS A 265 -11.24 9.17 23.60
C CYS A 265 -10.88 8.61 22.22
N MET A 266 -9.59 8.37 21.95
CA MET A 266 -9.15 7.99 20.61
C MET A 266 -9.73 6.66 20.10
N TYR A 267 -10.03 5.68 20.96
CA TYR A 267 -10.69 4.43 20.53
C TYR A 267 -12.11 4.71 20.05
N CYS A 268 -12.91 5.39 20.88
CA CYS A 268 -14.28 5.78 20.51
C CYS A 268 -14.32 6.72 19.31
N ARG A 269 -13.34 7.62 19.20
CA ARG A 269 -13.21 8.53 18.05
C ARG A 269 -12.99 7.74 16.77
N GLU A 270 -12.12 6.73 16.80
CA GLU A 270 -11.81 5.94 15.62
C GLU A 270 -13.00 5.10 15.16
N LEU A 271 -13.68 4.41 16.08
CA LEU A 271 -14.93 3.70 15.80
C LEU A 271 -16.02 4.65 15.27
N TRP A 272 -16.13 5.85 15.85
CA TRP A 272 -17.10 6.85 15.41
C TRP A 272 -16.79 7.36 14.00
N VAL A 273 -15.52 7.67 13.68
CA VAL A 273 -15.12 8.10 12.33
C VAL A 273 -15.37 6.99 11.32
N ALA A 274 -15.00 5.75 11.62
CA ALA A 274 -15.25 4.62 10.74
C ALA A 274 -16.76 4.44 10.50
N ASN A 275 -17.57 4.44 11.56
CA ASN A 275 -19.02 4.32 11.43
C ASN A 275 -19.63 5.48 10.63
N TRP A 276 -19.23 6.71 10.92
CA TRP A 276 -19.71 7.90 10.22
C TRP A 276 -19.33 7.84 8.73
N THR A 277 -18.08 7.48 8.39
CA THR A 277 -17.66 7.33 6.98
C THR A 277 -18.31 6.15 6.28
N ILE A 278 -18.84 5.16 7.00
CA ILE A 278 -19.67 4.09 6.43
C ILE A 278 -21.06 4.61 6.10
N ASP A 279 -21.67 5.38 7.01
CA ASP A 279 -23.05 5.87 6.87
C ASP A 279 -23.18 7.12 5.99
N ASP A 280 -22.10 7.89 5.77
CA ASP A 280 -22.14 9.14 5.00
C ASP A 280 -22.31 8.89 3.49
N GLU A 281 -23.46 9.27 2.93
CA GLU A 281 -23.77 9.15 1.50
C GLU A 281 -23.01 10.17 0.62
N ASN A 282 -22.40 11.22 1.21
CA ASN A 282 -21.85 12.38 0.50
C ASN A 282 -20.32 12.50 0.59
N LEU A 283 -19.58 11.40 0.55
CA LEU A 283 -18.11 11.44 0.51
C LEU A 283 -17.62 12.06 -0.82
N ASP A 284 -17.12 13.30 -0.75
CA ASP A 284 -16.50 14.02 -1.86
C ASP A 284 -15.38 13.19 -2.54
N PRO A 285 -15.15 13.34 -3.85
CA PRO A 285 -14.23 12.50 -4.62
C PRO A 285 -12.78 12.47 -4.12
N ASP A 286 -12.33 13.52 -3.42
CA ASP A 286 -10.93 13.81 -3.13
C ASP A 286 -10.55 13.74 -1.63
N GLY A 287 -11.43 13.19 -0.78
CA GLY A 287 -11.09 12.86 0.62
C GLY A 287 -10.71 14.04 1.52
N SER A 288 -10.94 15.28 1.11
CA SER A 288 -10.75 16.46 1.95
C SER A 288 -12.01 16.71 2.79
N MET A 289 -11.91 16.37 4.08
CA MET A 289 -12.95 16.71 5.05
C MET A 289 -12.87 18.22 5.34
N GLU A 290 -13.66 19.03 4.63
CA GLU A 290 -14.01 20.36 5.16
C GLU A 290 -14.71 20.15 6.49
N ARG A 291 -14.03 20.55 7.57
CA ARG A 291 -14.57 20.52 8.92
C ARG A 291 -15.77 21.45 8.98
N ARG A 292 -16.97 20.92 8.76
CA ARG A 292 -18.20 21.61 9.16
C ARG A 292 -18.24 21.61 10.69
N ASN A 293 -18.00 22.79 11.26
CA ASN A 293 -18.16 23.04 12.69
C ASN A 293 -19.62 22.81 13.08
N ALA A 294 -19.84 21.93 14.05
CA ALA A 294 -20.95 21.96 15.00
C ALA A 294 -20.39 21.57 16.37
#